data_AF-A0A7W2BMS2-F1
#
_entry.id   AF-A0A7W2BMS2-F1
#
_cell.length_a   1.000
_cell.length_b   1.000
_cell.length_c   1.000
_cell.angle_alpha   90.00
_cell.angle_beta   90.00
_cell.angle_gamma   90.00
#
_symmetry.space_group_name_H-M   'P 1'
#
loop_
_entity.id
_entity.type
_entity.pdbx_description
1 polymer ?
#
loop_
_entity_poly.entity_id
_entity_poly.type
_entity_poly.pdbx_seq_one_letter_code
_entity_poly.pdbx_strand_id
1 'polypeptide(L)'
;MSRPTKHHPERGDARTRLLEAARDVIRAQGFAATSIDDLCRAAGVTKGAFFHHFESKEALGVTAARFWAETTAAFFAGAPYHDHDDPLERVLAYVDFRKAIIEGDPAEFTCLVGTMTQEAYGSSPAIREACAASIFGHAATLEPDIRAAMRARRIKADWSAASLAAHTQAVLQGAFILAKATGDREIARDSVDHLRRYVGFLFSNTSQGKTP
;
A
#
# COMPACT_ATOMS: atom_id res chain seq x y z
N MET A 1 -50.48 1.18 -16.51
CA MET A 1 -49.39 2.04 -16.00
C MET A 1 -48.36 1.14 -15.34
N SER A 2 -47.23 0.90 -16.01
CA SER A 2 -46.19 0.00 -15.51
C SER A 2 -45.38 0.67 -14.39
N ARG A 3 -45.20 -0.07 -13.30
CA ARG A 3 -44.47 0.32 -12.09
C ARG A 3 -42.97 0.51 -12.43
N PRO A 4 -42.33 1.63 -12.07
CA PRO A 4 -40.90 1.84 -12.32
C PRO A 4 -40.09 0.76 -11.59
N THR A 5 -39.28 0.04 -12.34
CA THR A 5 -38.26 -0.87 -11.81
C THR A 5 -37.33 -0.08 -10.90
N LYS A 6 -37.16 -0.58 -9.67
CA LYS A 6 -36.26 -0.01 -8.66
C LYS A 6 -34.87 0.17 -9.30
N HIS A 7 -34.42 1.41 -9.43
CA HIS A 7 -33.01 1.70 -9.65
C HIS A 7 -32.25 1.14 -8.44
N HIS A 8 -31.57 0.01 -8.64
CA HIS A 8 -30.43 -0.30 -7.80
C HIS A 8 -29.36 0.74 -8.11
N PRO A 9 -28.73 1.36 -7.09
CA PRO A 9 -27.54 2.16 -7.35
C PRO A 9 -26.54 1.28 -8.09
N GLU A 10 -25.88 1.81 -9.13
CA GLU A 10 -24.89 1.09 -9.92
C GLU A 10 -23.72 0.68 -9.01
N ARG A 11 -23.88 -0.47 -8.34
CA ARG A 11 -22.76 -1.25 -7.83
C ARG A 11 -21.91 -1.53 -9.06
N GLY A 12 -20.63 -1.12 -9.06
CA GLY A 12 -19.74 -1.24 -10.22
C GLY A 12 -19.72 -2.65 -10.83
N ASP A 13 -19.12 -2.79 -12.01
CA ASP A 13 -19.03 -4.07 -12.73
C ASP A 13 -18.59 -5.22 -11.79
N ALA A 14 -19.13 -6.42 -12.02
CA ALA A 14 -18.91 -7.60 -11.19
C ALA A 14 -17.42 -7.89 -10.98
N ARG A 15 -16.59 -7.60 -11.99
CA ARG A 15 -15.13 -7.64 -11.90
C ARG A 15 -14.57 -6.71 -10.81
N THR A 16 -15.00 -5.45 -10.76
CA THR A 16 -14.55 -4.48 -9.74
C THR A 16 -14.97 -4.91 -8.34
N ARG A 17 -16.23 -5.38 -8.17
CA ARG A 17 -16.72 -5.87 -6.87
C ARG A 17 -15.92 -7.08 -6.38
N LEU A 18 -15.51 -7.97 -7.30
CA LEU A 18 -14.63 -9.09 -6.97
C LEU A 18 -13.24 -8.63 -6.51
N LEU A 19 -12.69 -7.57 -7.11
CA LEU A 19 -11.39 -7.01 -6.70
C LEU A 19 -11.47 -6.27 -5.36
N GLU A 20 -12.55 -5.55 -5.10
CA GLU A 20 -12.82 -4.92 -3.80
C GLU A 20 -13.03 -5.98 -2.70
N ALA A 21 -13.82 -7.02 -2.98
CA ALA A 21 -13.98 -8.15 -2.07
C ALA A 21 -12.65 -8.87 -1.83
N ALA A 22 -11.83 -9.05 -2.87
CA ALA A 22 -10.49 -9.63 -2.73
C ALA A 22 -9.61 -8.78 -1.83
N ARG A 23 -9.57 -7.46 -2.03
CA ARG A 23 -8.85 -6.52 -1.15
C ARG A 23 -9.25 -6.73 0.31
N ASP A 24 -10.54 -6.72 0.60
CA ASP A 24 -11.03 -6.73 1.99
C ASP A 24 -10.83 -8.10 2.65
N VAL A 25 -11.22 -9.18 1.96
CA VAL A 25 -11.14 -10.54 2.50
C VAL A 25 -9.68 -11.00 2.65
N ILE A 26 -8.82 -10.73 1.66
CA ILE A 26 -7.40 -11.12 1.74
C ILE A 26 -6.67 -10.36 2.85
N ARG A 27 -6.97 -9.08 3.06
CA ARG A 27 -6.33 -8.31 4.15
C ARG A 27 -6.73 -8.82 5.53
N ALA A 28 -7.96 -9.30 5.66
CA ALA A 28 -8.52 -9.84 6.90
C ALA A 28 -7.97 -11.23 7.25
N GLN A 29 -7.92 -12.17 6.30
CA GLN A 29 -7.60 -13.58 6.60
C GLN A 29 -6.48 -14.20 5.76
N GLY A 30 -5.88 -13.45 4.82
CA GLY A 30 -4.82 -13.95 3.95
C GLY A 30 -5.30 -14.50 2.61
N PHE A 31 -4.38 -14.61 1.65
CA PHE A 31 -4.67 -15.05 0.29
C PHE A 31 -4.89 -16.56 0.20
N ALA A 32 -4.08 -17.34 0.92
CA ALA A 32 -4.14 -18.79 0.96
C ALA A 32 -5.47 -19.26 1.55
N ALA A 33 -5.90 -18.67 2.67
CA ALA A 33 -7.15 -19.00 3.35
C ALA A 33 -8.41 -18.50 2.60
N THR A 34 -8.29 -17.51 1.74
CA THR A 34 -9.43 -16.99 0.96
C THR A 34 -9.83 -17.95 -0.16
N SER A 35 -11.07 -18.44 -0.15
CA SER A 35 -11.63 -19.27 -1.21
C SER A 35 -12.36 -18.45 -2.29
N ILE A 36 -12.59 -19.04 -3.47
CA ILE A 36 -13.43 -18.43 -4.51
C ILE A 36 -14.86 -18.18 -4.00
N ASP A 37 -15.37 -19.07 -3.15
CA ASP A 37 -16.73 -18.95 -2.62
C ASP A 37 -16.83 -17.80 -1.59
N ASP A 38 -15.77 -17.53 -0.83
CA ASP A 38 -15.69 -16.34 0.04
C ASP A 38 -15.71 -15.05 -0.77
N LEU A 39 -14.93 -15.00 -1.85
CA LEU A 39 -14.90 -13.85 -2.77
C LEU A 39 -16.27 -13.62 -3.43
N CYS A 40 -16.91 -14.70 -3.91
CA CYS A 40 -18.23 -14.61 -4.52
C CYS A 40 -19.28 -14.11 -3.53
N ARG A 41 -19.26 -14.63 -2.31
CA ARG A 41 -20.16 -14.24 -1.23
C ARG A 41 -19.97 -12.76 -0.86
N ALA A 42 -18.72 -12.32 -0.67
CA ALA A 42 -18.40 -10.94 -0.32
C ALA A 42 -18.75 -9.96 -1.47
N ALA A 43 -18.49 -10.33 -2.72
CA ALA A 43 -18.81 -9.51 -3.89
C ALA A 43 -20.28 -9.56 -4.32
N GLY A 44 -21.10 -10.45 -3.73
CA GLY A 44 -22.49 -10.68 -4.12
C GLY A 44 -22.62 -11.14 -5.58
N VAL A 45 -21.72 -12.02 -6.04
CA VAL A 45 -21.72 -12.62 -7.39
C VAL A 45 -21.88 -14.14 -7.31
N THR A 46 -22.23 -14.77 -8.43
CA THR A 46 -22.20 -16.23 -8.56
C THR A 46 -20.78 -16.71 -8.91
N LYS A 47 -20.51 -18.00 -8.67
CA LYS A 47 -19.27 -18.65 -9.09
C LYS A 47 -19.08 -18.64 -10.61
N GLY A 48 -20.17 -18.72 -11.37
CA GLY A 48 -20.14 -18.57 -12.84
C GLY A 48 -19.67 -17.17 -13.26
N ALA A 49 -20.11 -16.12 -12.57
CA ALA A 49 -19.64 -14.76 -12.82
C ALA A 49 -18.16 -14.57 -12.45
N PHE A 50 -17.67 -15.24 -11.39
CA PHE A 50 -16.24 -15.28 -11.10
C PHE A 50 -15.44 -15.84 -12.28
N PHE A 51 -15.80 -17.04 -12.75
CA PHE A 51 -15.07 -17.71 -13.83
C PHE A 51 -15.23 -17.04 -15.20
N HIS A 52 -16.24 -16.17 -15.36
CA HIS A 52 -16.35 -15.30 -16.53
C HIS A 52 -15.25 -14.22 -16.57
N HIS A 53 -14.80 -13.71 -15.41
CA HIS A 53 -13.80 -12.65 -15.32
C HIS A 53 -12.39 -13.13 -15.00
N PHE A 54 -12.25 -14.26 -14.29
CA PHE A 54 -10.97 -14.78 -13.82
C PHE A 54 -10.89 -16.29 -14.03
N GLU A 55 -9.85 -16.72 -14.76
CA GLU A 55 -9.60 -18.14 -15.01
C GLU A 55 -9.25 -18.93 -13.73
N SER A 56 -8.70 -18.24 -12.72
CA SER A 56 -8.30 -18.85 -11.45
C SER A 56 -8.24 -17.82 -10.31
N LYS A 57 -8.11 -18.31 -9.06
CA LYS A 57 -7.82 -17.45 -7.89
C LYS A 57 -6.48 -16.72 -8.04
N GLU A 58 -5.49 -17.36 -8.67
CA GLU A 58 -4.19 -16.74 -8.94
C GLU A 58 -4.31 -15.59 -9.94
N ALA A 59 -5.08 -15.77 -11.02
CA ALA A 59 -5.34 -14.71 -11.99
C ALA A 59 -6.04 -13.50 -11.35
N LEU A 60 -6.99 -13.76 -10.45
CA LEU A 60 -7.58 -12.71 -9.61
C LEU A 60 -6.53 -12.07 -8.70
N GLY A 61 -5.65 -12.85 -8.06
CA GLY A 61 -4.59 -12.33 -7.19
C GLY A 61 -3.65 -11.35 -7.91
N VAL A 62 -3.17 -11.71 -9.10
CA VAL A 62 -2.34 -10.82 -9.94
C VAL A 62 -3.10 -9.53 -10.27
N THR A 63 -4.38 -9.65 -10.63
CA THR A 63 -5.20 -8.49 -10.96
C THR A 63 -5.49 -7.62 -9.73
N ALA A 64 -5.72 -8.23 -8.57
CA ALA A 64 -5.96 -7.53 -7.31
C ALA A 64 -4.73 -6.73 -6.87
N ALA A 65 -3.52 -7.26 -7.08
CA ALA A 65 -2.28 -6.53 -6.82
C ALA A 65 -2.13 -5.28 -7.72
N ARG A 66 -2.51 -5.38 -9.00
CA ARG A 66 -2.51 -4.25 -9.94
C ARG A 66 -3.58 -3.21 -9.59
N PHE A 67 -4.81 -3.67 -9.33
CA PHE A 67 -5.91 -2.83 -8.87
C PHE A 67 -5.56 -2.10 -7.58
N TRP A 68 -4.88 -2.76 -6.64
CA TRP A 68 -4.36 -2.13 -5.43
C TRP A 68 -3.32 -1.05 -5.74
N ALA A 69 -2.39 -1.30 -6.67
CA ALA A 69 -1.41 -0.28 -7.09
C ALA A 69 -2.11 0.96 -7.69
N GLU A 70 -3.10 0.76 -8.56
CA GLU A 70 -3.85 1.85 -9.21
C GLU A 70 -4.67 2.67 -8.19
N THR A 71 -5.43 1.99 -7.33
CA THR A 71 -6.29 2.65 -6.34
C THR A 71 -5.48 3.38 -5.27
N THR A 72 -4.39 2.78 -4.78
CA THR A 72 -3.51 3.46 -3.82
C THR A 72 -2.74 4.59 -4.48
N ALA A 73 -2.26 4.44 -5.73
CA ALA A 73 -1.62 5.54 -6.44
C ALA A 73 -2.54 6.76 -6.57
N ALA A 74 -3.80 6.55 -6.95
CA ALA A 74 -4.78 7.64 -7.02
C ALA A 74 -5.04 8.28 -5.65
N PHE A 75 -5.17 7.47 -4.59
CA PHE A 75 -5.36 7.95 -3.22
C PHE A 75 -4.19 8.82 -2.73
N PHE A 76 -2.95 8.36 -2.92
CA PHE A 76 -1.76 9.10 -2.49
C PHE A 76 -1.45 10.31 -3.40
N ALA A 77 -1.80 10.26 -4.69
CA ALA A 77 -1.67 11.41 -5.59
C ALA A 77 -2.57 12.58 -5.18
N GLY A 78 -3.75 12.31 -4.61
CA GLY A 78 -4.68 13.33 -4.13
C GLY A 78 -4.52 13.75 -2.67
N ALA A 79 -3.48 13.27 -1.98
CA ALA A 79 -3.29 13.53 -0.55
C ALA A 79 -2.64 14.92 -0.30
N PRO A 80 -2.92 15.58 0.84
CA PRO A 80 -2.52 16.97 1.08
C PRO A 80 -1.02 17.17 1.32
N TYR A 81 -0.23 16.10 1.46
CA TYR A 81 1.21 16.22 1.73
C TYR A 81 2.00 16.85 0.56
N HIS A 82 1.39 17.00 -0.61
CA HIS A 82 1.98 17.68 -1.78
C HIS A 82 1.98 19.21 -1.66
N ASP A 83 1.21 19.79 -0.72
CA ASP A 83 0.96 21.24 -0.65
C ASP A 83 2.08 22.05 0.02
N HIS A 84 3.18 21.40 0.42
CA HIS A 84 4.32 22.08 1.02
C HIS A 84 5.34 22.54 -0.03
N ASP A 85 5.89 23.75 0.13
CA ASP A 85 6.94 24.28 -0.76
C ASP A 85 8.28 23.54 -0.58
N ASP A 86 8.71 23.29 0.68
CA ASP A 86 9.96 22.57 0.96
C ASP A 86 9.77 21.07 0.63
N PRO A 87 10.59 20.49 -0.27
CA PRO A 87 10.55 19.06 -0.56
C PRO A 87 10.77 18.18 0.67
N LEU A 88 11.54 18.61 1.68
CA LEU A 88 11.68 17.83 2.90
C LEU A 88 10.35 17.80 3.68
N GLU A 89 9.65 18.92 3.76
CA GLU A 89 8.35 18.99 4.42
C GLU A 89 7.32 18.10 3.70
N ARG A 90 7.34 18.01 2.36
CA ARG A 90 6.52 17.03 1.63
C ARG A 90 6.81 15.58 2.02
N VAL A 91 8.09 15.21 2.16
CA VAL A 91 8.49 13.86 2.60
C VAL A 91 8.04 13.58 4.04
N LEU A 92 8.24 14.54 4.96
CA LEU A 92 7.81 14.39 6.35
C LEU A 92 6.28 14.34 6.47
N ALA A 93 5.57 15.18 5.72
CA ALA A 93 4.11 15.19 5.64
C ALA A 93 3.55 13.90 5.03
N TYR A 94 4.25 13.27 4.08
CA TYR A 94 3.89 11.92 3.62
C TYR A 94 3.95 10.91 4.77
N VAL A 95 5.02 10.93 5.59
CA VAL A 95 5.14 10.03 6.75
C VAL A 95 4.03 10.31 7.77
N ASP A 96 3.72 11.58 8.03
CA ASP A 96 2.62 12.00 8.90
C ASP A 96 1.25 11.54 8.35
N PHE A 97 1.03 11.65 7.05
CA PHE A 97 -0.17 11.16 6.38
C PHE A 97 -0.29 9.62 6.47
N ARG A 98 0.82 8.90 6.30
CA ARG A 98 0.85 7.44 6.50
C ARG A 98 0.46 7.06 7.93
N LYS A 99 0.83 7.84 8.94
CA LYS A 99 0.38 7.64 10.32
C LYS A 99 -1.11 7.94 10.47
N ALA A 100 -1.58 9.04 9.89
CA ALA A 100 -2.96 9.49 10.00
C ALA A 100 -3.96 8.45 9.47
N ILE A 101 -3.61 7.69 8.43
CA ILE A 101 -4.46 6.64 7.87
C ILE A 101 -4.34 5.28 8.58
N ILE A 102 -3.56 5.18 9.67
CA ILE A 102 -3.54 4.00 10.55
C ILE A 102 -4.63 4.16 11.60
N GLU A 103 -5.84 3.76 11.19
CA GLU A 103 -7.06 3.82 11.98
C GLU A 103 -7.82 2.50 11.89
N GLY A 104 -8.66 2.23 12.89
CA GLY A 104 -9.50 1.03 12.92
C GLY A 104 -8.73 -0.25 13.26
N ASP A 105 -9.22 -1.37 12.71
CA ASP A 105 -8.64 -2.70 12.83
C ASP A 105 -7.42 -2.88 11.89
N PRO A 106 -6.40 -3.68 12.26
CA PRO A 106 -5.27 -3.97 11.36
C PRO A 106 -5.66 -4.39 9.94
N ALA A 107 -6.75 -5.15 9.74
CA ALA A 107 -7.21 -5.52 8.40
C ALA A 107 -7.60 -4.29 7.55
N GLU A 108 -7.98 -3.17 8.17
CA GLU A 108 -8.48 -1.97 7.51
C GLU A 108 -7.37 -1.04 7.01
N PHE A 109 -6.16 -1.07 7.60
CA PHE A 109 -5.02 -0.23 7.18
C PHE A 109 -3.79 -0.99 6.65
N THR A 110 -3.69 -2.31 6.86
CA THR A 110 -2.52 -3.09 6.40
C THR A 110 -2.46 -3.29 4.88
N CYS A 111 -1.30 -3.64 4.33
CA CYS A 111 -1.09 -3.73 2.89
C CYS A 111 -1.62 -5.04 2.27
N LEU A 112 -2.45 -4.96 1.21
CA LEU A 112 -2.90 -6.14 0.44
C LEU A 112 -1.71 -6.91 -0.14
N VAL A 113 -0.88 -6.23 -0.95
CA VAL A 113 0.27 -6.85 -1.63
C VAL A 113 1.37 -7.29 -0.67
N GLY A 114 1.46 -6.69 0.52
CA GLY A 114 2.36 -7.13 1.59
C GLY A 114 1.88 -8.44 2.24
N THR A 115 0.56 -8.61 2.41
CA THR A 115 -0.03 -9.88 2.88
C THR A 115 0.16 -10.97 1.81
N MET A 116 -0.19 -10.67 0.56
CA MET A 116 -0.09 -11.63 -0.56
C MET A 116 1.34 -12.09 -0.81
N THR A 117 2.33 -11.19 -0.78
CA THR A 117 3.75 -11.55 -1.03
C THR A 117 4.26 -12.57 -0.02
N GLN A 118 3.92 -12.41 1.26
CA GLN A 118 4.38 -13.33 2.31
C GLN A 118 3.84 -14.75 2.14
N GLU A 119 2.62 -14.88 1.61
CA GLU A 119 1.98 -16.18 1.40
C GLU A 119 2.28 -16.79 0.02
N ALA A 120 2.52 -15.95 -0.99
CA ALA A 120 2.67 -16.36 -2.37
C ALA A 120 4.13 -16.45 -2.86
N TYR A 121 5.11 -15.99 -2.07
CA TYR A 121 6.52 -15.87 -2.49
C TYR A 121 7.08 -17.13 -3.18
N GLY A 122 6.83 -18.32 -2.60
CA GLY A 122 7.30 -19.60 -3.13
C GLY A 122 6.30 -20.34 -4.01
N SER A 123 5.03 -19.95 -3.98
CA SER A 123 3.93 -20.70 -4.63
C SER A 123 3.43 -20.06 -5.92
N SER A 124 3.62 -18.75 -6.11
CA SER A 124 3.20 -18.02 -7.31
C SER A 124 4.19 -16.90 -7.68
N PRO A 125 5.09 -17.14 -8.65
CA PRO A 125 5.96 -16.10 -9.20
C PRO A 125 5.17 -14.91 -9.77
N ALA A 126 4.02 -15.16 -10.40
CA ALA A 126 3.19 -14.12 -11.00
C ALA A 126 2.61 -13.15 -9.95
N ILE A 127 2.10 -13.68 -8.82
CA ILE A 127 1.64 -12.84 -7.71
C ILE A 127 2.82 -12.07 -7.10
N ARG A 128 3.94 -12.75 -6.86
CA ARG A 128 5.16 -12.12 -6.31
C ARG A 128 5.60 -10.93 -7.16
N GLU A 129 5.64 -11.08 -8.48
CA GLU A 129 6.03 -10.02 -9.41
C GLU A 129 5.04 -8.85 -9.42
N ALA A 130 3.74 -9.13 -9.45
CA ALA A 130 2.70 -8.08 -9.38
C ALA A 130 2.75 -7.31 -8.05
N CYS A 131 2.99 -8.00 -6.94
CA CYS A 131 3.13 -7.37 -5.63
C CYS A 131 4.41 -6.53 -5.54
N ALA A 132 5.54 -7.04 -6.04
CA ALA A 132 6.79 -6.29 -6.10
C ALA A 132 6.63 -4.99 -6.90
N ALA A 133 6.00 -5.06 -8.08
CA ALA A 133 5.71 -3.89 -8.89
C ALA A 133 4.85 -2.86 -8.13
N SER A 134 3.84 -3.30 -7.38
CA SER A 134 3.02 -2.41 -6.55
C SER A 134 3.81 -1.75 -5.42
N ILE A 135 4.58 -2.53 -4.64
CA ILE A 135 5.34 -2.03 -3.49
C ILE A 135 6.43 -1.03 -3.93
N PHE A 136 7.25 -1.41 -4.90
CA PHE A 136 8.34 -0.56 -5.38
C PHE A 136 7.84 0.59 -6.24
N GLY A 137 6.74 0.41 -6.99
CA GLY A 137 6.08 1.49 -7.71
C GLY A 137 5.59 2.59 -6.78
N HIS A 138 5.00 2.23 -5.63
CA HIS A 138 4.61 3.21 -4.62
C HIS A 138 5.84 3.87 -3.96
N ALA A 139 6.89 3.12 -3.64
CA ALA A 139 8.14 3.70 -3.12
C ALA A 139 8.72 4.76 -4.07
N ALA A 140 8.75 4.47 -5.37
CA ALA A 140 9.30 5.35 -6.40
C ALA A 140 8.62 6.74 -6.43
N THR A 141 7.37 6.85 -5.97
CA THR A 141 6.64 8.13 -5.90
C THR A 141 7.28 9.15 -4.94
N LEU A 142 8.05 8.69 -3.94
CA LEU A 142 8.74 9.56 -2.98
C LEU A 142 10.10 10.05 -3.48
N GLU A 143 10.69 9.35 -4.45
CA GLU A 143 12.05 9.65 -4.90
C GLU A 143 12.24 11.09 -5.42
N PRO A 144 11.30 11.69 -6.18
CA PRO A 144 11.45 13.07 -6.65
C PRO A 144 11.62 14.07 -5.50
N ASP A 145 10.81 13.97 -4.45
CA ASP A 145 10.86 14.86 -3.29
C ASP A 145 12.09 14.60 -2.43
N ILE A 146 12.44 13.33 -2.18
CA ILE A 146 13.68 13.00 -1.47
C ILE A 146 14.89 13.57 -2.22
N ARG A 147 14.96 13.39 -3.55
CA ARG A 147 16.04 13.92 -4.38
C ARG A 147 16.08 15.44 -4.37
N ALA A 148 14.92 16.10 -4.40
CA ALA A 148 14.82 17.56 -4.31
C ALA A 148 15.29 18.08 -2.95
N ALA A 149 14.90 17.42 -1.84
CA ALA A 149 15.36 17.74 -0.49
C ALA A 149 16.88 17.58 -0.36
N MET A 150 17.44 16.49 -0.93
CA MET A 150 18.89 16.26 -0.93
C MET A 150 19.63 17.39 -1.66
N ARG A 151 19.12 17.84 -2.82
CA ARG A 151 19.71 18.97 -3.56
C ARG A 151 19.61 20.29 -2.80
N ALA A 152 18.43 20.62 -2.27
CA ALA A 152 18.18 21.86 -1.54
C ALA A 152 19.10 21.99 -0.32
N ARG A 153 19.37 20.87 0.36
CA ARG A 153 20.20 20.80 1.57
C ARG A 153 21.65 20.40 1.30
N ARG A 154 22.04 20.24 0.02
CA ARG A 154 23.40 19.84 -0.42
C ARG A 154 23.91 18.57 0.28
N ILE A 155 23.02 17.61 0.51
CA ILE A 155 23.36 16.34 1.17
C ILE A 155 24.34 15.56 0.31
N LYS A 156 25.48 15.19 0.90
CA LYS A 156 26.41 14.19 0.37
C LYS A 156 26.36 12.99 1.31
N ALA A 157 25.85 11.87 0.82
CA ALA A 157 25.68 10.66 1.61
C ALA A 157 26.02 9.42 0.79
N ASP A 158 26.20 8.30 1.47
CA ASP A 158 26.36 6.96 0.91
C ASP A 158 25.01 6.28 0.58
N TRP A 159 23.89 6.98 0.80
CA TRP A 159 22.54 6.55 0.45
C TRP A 159 21.91 7.41 -0.65
N SER A 160 20.90 6.84 -1.31
CA SER A 160 20.18 7.43 -2.44
C SER A 160 18.71 7.71 -2.11
N ALA A 161 18.05 8.51 -2.95
CA ALA A 161 16.61 8.71 -2.87
C ALA A 161 15.83 7.39 -2.97
N ALA A 162 16.23 6.51 -3.89
CA ALA A 162 15.62 5.19 -4.09
C ALA A 162 15.79 4.29 -2.85
N SER A 163 16.98 4.25 -2.24
CA SER A 163 17.20 3.44 -1.03
C SER A 163 16.42 3.96 0.17
N LEU A 164 16.27 5.28 0.33
CA LEU A 164 15.46 5.85 1.41
C LEU A 164 13.95 5.62 1.20
N ALA A 165 13.48 5.71 -0.05
CA ALA A 165 12.11 5.37 -0.40
C ALA A 165 11.80 3.89 -0.14
N ALA A 166 12.71 2.99 -0.52
CA ALA A 166 12.59 1.57 -0.23
C ALA A 166 12.63 1.29 1.29
N HIS A 167 13.49 1.97 2.04
CA HIS A 167 13.54 1.85 3.50
C HIS A 167 12.24 2.32 4.17
N THR A 168 11.63 3.41 3.66
CA THR A 168 10.31 3.88 4.10
C THR A 168 9.26 2.79 3.93
N GLN A 169 9.23 2.10 2.78
CA GLN A 169 8.33 0.95 2.60
C GLN A 169 8.68 -0.21 3.54
N ALA A 170 9.95 -0.52 3.76
CA ALA A 170 10.36 -1.60 4.66
C ALA A 170 9.83 -1.37 6.09
N VAL A 171 9.95 -0.15 6.62
CA VAL A 171 9.43 0.20 7.95
C VAL A 171 7.91 0.12 7.99
N LEU A 172 7.22 0.64 6.97
CA LEU A 172 5.74 0.59 6.91
C LEU A 172 5.21 -0.85 6.83
N GLN A 173 5.81 -1.71 5.99
CA GLN A 173 5.41 -3.12 5.91
C GLN A 173 5.69 -3.86 7.22
N GLY A 174 6.84 -3.61 7.85
CA GLY A 174 7.17 -4.19 9.16
C GLY A 174 6.21 -3.73 10.26
N ALA A 175 5.89 -2.44 10.31
CA ALA A 175 4.92 -1.87 11.24
C ALA A 175 3.54 -2.54 11.13
N PHE A 176 3.09 -2.82 9.90
CA PHE A 176 1.83 -3.53 9.64
C PHE A 176 1.85 -4.98 10.13
N ILE A 177 2.99 -5.68 10.01
CA ILE A 177 3.15 -7.02 10.58
C ILE A 177 3.04 -6.98 12.10
N LEU A 178 3.72 -6.02 12.75
CA LEU A 178 3.67 -5.86 14.21
C LEU A 178 2.25 -5.56 14.71
N ALA A 179 1.51 -4.71 14.00
CA ALA A 179 0.12 -4.44 14.34
C ALA A 179 -0.78 -5.67 14.21
N LYS A 180 -0.61 -6.49 13.16
CA LYS A 180 -1.33 -7.76 13.04
C LYS A 180 -0.95 -8.75 14.15
N ALA A 181 0.33 -8.81 14.54
CA ALA A 181 0.82 -9.71 15.57
C ALA A 181 0.31 -9.37 16.97
N THR A 182 0.11 -8.09 17.24
CA THR A 182 -0.35 -7.59 18.55
C THR A 182 -1.86 -7.34 18.62
N GLY A 183 -2.52 -7.20 17.46
CA GLY A 183 -3.89 -6.70 17.38
C GLY A 183 -4.02 -5.21 17.73
N ASP A 184 -2.90 -4.49 17.83
CA ASP A 184 -2.86 -3.09 18.24
C ASP A 184 -2.27 -2.22 17.14
N ARG A 185 -2.96 -1.12 16.81
CA ARG A 185 -2.51 -0.16 15.81
C ARG A 185 -1.37 0.72 16.32
N GLU A 186 -1.25 0.92 17.63
CA GLU A 186 -0.31 1.88 18.21
C GLU A 186 1.14 1.50 17.93
N ILE A 187 1.49 0.20 17.92
CA ILE A 187 2.85 -0.23 17.56
C ILE A 187 3.23 0.17 16.13
N ALA A 188 2.27 0.21 15.21
CA ALA A 188 2.51 0.68 13.85
C ALA A 188 2.67 2.21 13.82
N ARG A 189 1.84 2.95 14.57
CA ARG A 189 1.92 4.42 14.67
C ARG A 189 3.25 4.87 15.29
N ASP A 190 3.71 4.18 16.33
CA ASP A 190 5.01 4.41 16.97
C ASP A 190 6.18 4.14 16.00
N SER A 191 6.08 3.07 15.20
CA SER A 191 7.07 2.77 14.15
C SER A 191 7.14 3.89 13.10
N VAL A 192 5.99 4.46 12.73
CA VAL A 192 5.94 5.60 11.79
C VAL A 192 6.50 6.89 12.41
N ASP A 193 6.28 7.13 13.71
CA ASP A 193 6.93 8.23 14.42
C ASP A 193 8.46 8.10 14.44
N HIS A 194 8.97 6.89 14.64
CA HIS A 194 10.41 6.64 14.55
C HIS A 194 10.94 6.85 13.13
N LEU A 195 10.21 6.42 12.10
CA LEU A 195 10.56 6.71 10.71
C LEU A 195 10.63 8.22 10.45
N ARG A 196 9.66 8.99 10.96
CA ARG A 196 9.63 10.45 10.80
C ARG A 196 10.86 11.10 11.42
N ARG A 197 11.22 10.71 12.66
CA ARG A 197 12.43 11.19 13.35
C ARG A 197 13.71 10.82 12.59
N TYR A 198 13.78 9.59 12.09
CA TYR A 198 14.89 9.10 11.29
C TYR A 198 15.10 9.92 10.01
N VAL A 199 14.04 10.16 9.24
CA VAL A 199 14.11 11.01 8.04
C VAL A 199 14.55 12.43 8.41
N GLY A 200 13.93 13.04 9.43
CA GLY A 200 14.34 14.37 9.89
C GLY A 200 15.82 14.45 10.27
N PHE A 201 16.34 13.41 10.95
CA PHE A 201 17.75 13.32 11.32
C PHE A 201 18.69 13.23 10.12
N LEU A 202 18.36 12.41 9.10
CA LEU A 202 19.16 12.28 7.87
C LEU A 202 19.35 13.61 7.15
N PHE A 203 18.35 14.50 7.20
CA PHE A 203 18.38 15.81 6.53
C PHE A 203 18.84 16.97 7.43
N SER A 204 19.05 16.72 8.72
CA SER A 204 19.58 17.70 9.68
C SER A 204 21.11 17.63 9.79
N ASN A 205 21.72 16.49 9.48
CA ASN A 205 23.13 16.24 9.74
C ASN A 205 24.01 16.53 8.50
N THR A 206 24.16 17.82 8.15
CA THR A 206 25.00 18.28 7.01
C THR A 206 26.49 18.47 7.35
N SER A 207 26.97 17.94 8.47
CA SER A 207 28.34 18.21 8.93
C SER A 207 29.13 16.95 9.28
N GLN A 208 29.48 16.08 8.32
CA GLN A 208 30.70 15.24 8.42
C GLN A 208 31.28 14.91 7.04
N GLY A 209 31.79 15.93 6.35
CA GLY A 209 33.00 15.75 5.55
C GLY A 209 34.19 15.82 6.49
N LYS A 210 34.49 14.73 7.21
CA LYS A 210 35.84 14.53 7.75
C LYS A 210 36.60 13.67 6.75
N THR A 211 37.37 14.36 5.90
CA THR A 211 38.46 13.75 5.14
C THR A 211 39.46 13.12 6.12
N PRO A 212 39.97 11.90 5.87
CA PRO A 212 41.18 11.43 6.56
C PRO A 212 42.40 12.29 6.21
#